data_AF-A0A0D0QK49-F1
#
_entry.id   AF-A0A0D0QK49-F1
#
_cell.length_a   1.000
_cell.length_b   1.000
_cell.length_c   1.000
_cell.angle_alpha   90.00
_cell.angle_beta   90.00
_cell.angle_gamma   90.00
#
_symmetry.space_group_name_H-M   'P 1'
#
loop_
_entity.id
_entity.type
_entity.pdbx_description
1 polymer ?
#
loop_
_entity_poly.entity_id
_entity_poly.type
_entity_poly.pdbx_seq_one_letter_code
_entity_poly.pdbx_strand_id
1 'polypeptide(L)'
;MKGKLSNEASTKLLIEKCNKQGESLDKIITICTDKVDSPINGETGYTHYDYYESEIKTFCTDKGYTFPKIIHSDKIKMENFPKDTEIISALSEVKKELNNSEGHVCVYIDGNGSMRYMMNMLITVIKLMEKTNSIEFCEVLSVDFYAGSDEHVVKDTKEIYDTIELISATDEIINYGKTSVLSKLFEKRLDSDANEDDGKIRNAITEITNFCNDLQLCRTNNIISYFYKDLNDNHKLLKEYLDPIETKSSNSKLFKFVKDVIEDEYSLLFKNREKREQKILDLIEWCLNKDFIQQALTFSSERLPEVLIQKEILGINKYLVPSIQYKHSINGTEYNLPYYIMNHYLNGSYKDLFELACIRQNTRTMFRPRLVKIFLL
;
A
#
# COMPACT_ATOMS: atom_id res chain seq x y z
N MET A 1 21.27 -12.33 26.39
CA MET A 1 21.04 -13.12 27.61
C MET A 1 21.12 -14.60 27.22
N LYS A 2 21.84 -15.47 27.95
CA LYS A 2 21.87 -16.92 27.66
C LYS A 2 20.55 -17.53 28.12
N GLY A 3 19.74 -18.06 27.21
CA GLY A 3 18.46 -18.72 27.52
C GLY A 3 18.63 -20.24 27.61
N LYS A 4 17.90 -20.89 28.52
CA LYS A 4 17.53 -22.31 28.39
C LYS A 4 16.18 -22.37 27.66
N LEU A 5 15.93 -23.39 26.86
CA LEU A 5 14.63 -23.56 26.19
C LEU A 5 13.58 -23.87 27.26
N SER A 6 12.81 -22.86 27.65
CA SER A 6 11.72 -22.95 28.59
C SER A 6 10.67 -21.89 28.24
N ASN A 7 9.38 -22.21 28.39
CA ASN A 7 8.28 -21.37 27.90
C ASN A 7 8.29 -19.96 28.52
N GLU A 8 8.97 -19.77 29.64
CA GLU A 8 9.03 -18.52 30.38
C GLU A 8 10.22 -17.63 30.02
N ALA A 9 11.18 -18.09 29.20
CA ALA A 9 12.41 -17.37 28.91
C ALA A 9 12.17 -16.00 28.25
N SER A 10 11.31 -15.94 27.22
CA SER A 10 10.93 -14.67 26.56
C SER A 10 10.26 -13.71 27.54
N THR A 11 9.35 -14.22 28.37
CA THR A 11 8.64 -13.43 29.38
C THR A 11 9.58 -12.87 30.44
N LYS A 12 10.50 -13.68 30.99
CA LYS A 12 11.53 -13.22 31.94
C LYS A 12 12.38 -12.10 31.34
N LEU A 13 12.79 -12.25 30.08
CA LEU A 13 13.55 -11.23 29.36
C LEU A 13 12.74 -9.93 29.21
N LEU A 14 11.48 -10.02 28.80
CA LEU A 14 10.61 -8.85 28.63
C LEU A 14 10.42 -8.11 29.95
N ILE A 15 10.13 -8.83 31.04
CA ILE A 15 10.00 -8.26 32.38
C ILE A 15 11.29 -7.51 32.76
N GLU A 16 12.45 -8.13 32.58
CA GLU A 16 13.73 -7.50 32.87
C GLU A 16 13.98 -6.25 32.00
N LYS A 17 13.58 -6.29 30.72
CA LYS A 17 13.70 -5.16 29.80
C LYS A 17 12.83 -3.98 30.23
N CYS A 18 11.55 -4.19 30.52
CA CYS A 18 10.66 -3.14 31.02
C CYS A 18 11.21 -2.51 32.31
N ASN A 19 11.63 -3.32 33.28
CA ASN A 19 12.16 -2.82 34.55
C ASN A 19 13.44 -2.00 34.38
N LYS A 20 14.32 -2.37 33.44
CA LYS A 20 15.52 -1.55 33.11
C LYS A 20 15.17 -0.20 32.50
N GLN A 21 14.01 -0.07 31.86
CA GLN A 21 13.50 1.18 31.31
C GLN A 21 12.68 1.98 32.33
N GLY A 22 12.55 1.49 33.57
CA GLY A 22 11.75 2.13 34.61
C GLY A 22 10.25 1.85 34.50
N GLU A 23 9.86 0.86 33.68
CA GLU A 23 8.49 0.44 33.45
C GLU A 23 8.23 -0.97 34.04
N SER A 24 6.98 -1.41 34.06
CA SER A 24 6.61 -2.77 34.47
C SER A 24 5.69 -3.42 33.44
N LEU A 25 5.85 -4.73 33.24
CA LEU A 25 4.89 -5.50 32.46
C LEU A 25 3.58 -5.65 33.27
N ASP A 26 2.47 -5.17 32.73
CA ASP A 26 1.19 -5.14 33.47
C ASP A 26 0.45 -6.48 33.42
N LYS A 27 0.39 -7.10 32.24
CA LYS A 27 -0.45 -8.28 31.97
C LYS A 27 0.26 -9.29 31.07
N ILE A 28 -0.04 -10.57 31.31
CA ILE A 28 0.32 -11.69 30.42
C ILE A 28 -0.98 -12.39 30.03
N ILE A 29 -1.28 -12.49 28.74
CA ILE A 29 -2.42 -13.26 28.25
C ILE A 29 -1.91 -14.59 27.70
N THR A 30 -2.39 -15.69 28.28
CA THR A 30 -1.95 -17.04 27.88
C THR A 30 -2.99 -17.69 26.96
N ILE A 31 -2.53 -18.15 25.79
CA ILE A 31 -3.35 -18.91 24.84
C ILE A 31 -2.84 -20.33 24.81
N CYS A 32 -3.67 -21.27 25.25
CA CYS A 32 -3.23 -22.61 25.60
C CYS A 32 -4.23 -23.66 25.12
N THR A 33 -3.75 -24.90 25.00
CA THR A 33 -4.66 -26.07 24.93
C THR A 33 -4.98 -26.55 26.34
N ASP A 34 -6.03 -27.36 26.47
CA ASP A 34 -6.36 -28.08 27.71
C ASP A 34 -5.21 -28.95 28.26
N LYS A 35 -4.24 -29.35 27.42
CA LYS A 35 -3.03 -30.06 27.89
C LYS A 35 -2.20 -29.25 28.87
N VAL A 36 -2.27 -27.92 28.82
CA VAL A 36 -1.46 -27.07 29.71
C VAL A 36 -1.92 -27.19 31.17
N ASP A 37 -3.19 -27.52 31.39
CA ASP A 37 -3.76 -27.81 32.72
C ASP A 37 -3.59 -29.29 33.13
N SER A 38 -3.02 -30.13 32.27
CA SER A 38 -2.73 -31.51 32.62
C SER A 38 -1.45 -31.57 33.47
N PRO A 39 -1.37 -32.50 34.45
CA PRO A 39 -0.16 -32.70 35.24
C PRO A 39 1.06 -33.00 34.36
N ILE A 40 2.21 -32.46 34.74
CA ILE A 40 3.48 -32.79 34.09
C ILE A 40 3.81 -34.27 34.37
N ASN A 41 4.17 -35.02 33.32
CA ASN A 41 4.41 -36.47 33.40
C ASN A 41 5.38 -36.84 34.53
N GLY A 42 4.88 -37.55 35.56
CA GLY A 42 5.67 -38.11 36.65
C GLY A 42 5.66 -37.32 37.97
N GLU A 43 5.06 -36.13 38.00
CA GLU A 43 4.94 -35.31 39.21
C GLU A 43 3.47 -35.10 39.60
N THR A 44 3.15 -35.33 40.86
CA THR A 44 1.77 -35.20 41.36
C THR A 44 1.40 -33.74 41.57
N GLY A 45 0.34 -33.27 40.90
CA GLY A 45 -0.41 -32.07 41.25
C GLY A 45 0.07 -30.74 40.65
N TYR A 46 1.09 -30.76 39.79
CA TYR A 46 1.65 -29.55 39.16
C TYR A 46 1.41 -29.56 37.65
N THR A 47 0.70 -28.55 37.15
CA THR A 47 0.40 -28.40 35.71
C THR A 47 1.51 -27.64 34.99
N HIS A 48 1.49 -27.66 33.65
CA HIS A 48 2.41 -26.82 32.86
C HIS A 48 2.17 -25.31 33.11
N TYR A 49 0.93 -24.91 33.39
CA TYR A 49 0.60 -23.54 33.78
C TYR A 49 1.21 -23.18 35.14
N ASP A 50 1.02 -24.03 36.15
CA ASP A 50 1.51 -23.77 37.52
C ASP A 50 3.04 -23.60 37.53
N TYR A 51 3.74 -24.44 36.75
CA TYR A 51 5.18 -24.30 36.55
C TYR A 51 5.54 -22.94 35.97
N TYR A 52 4.92 -22.54 34.86
CA TYR A 52 5.18 -21.24 34.24
C TYR A 52 4.91 -20.08 35.20
N GLU A 53 3.77 -20.07 35.88
CA GLU A 53 3.39 -19.01 36.83
C GLU A 53 4.41 -18.92 37.98
N SER A 54 4.80 -20.06 38.55
CA SER A 54 5.75 -20.11 39.66
C SER A 54 7.15 -19.63 39.29
N GLU A 55 7.60 -19.94 38.08
CA GLU A 55 8.90 -19.50 37.57
C GLU A 55 8.94 -17.99 37.35
N ILE A 56 7.87 -17.40 36.80
CA ILE A 56 7.76 -15.94 36.65
C ILE A 56 7.69 -15.28 38.02
N LYS A 57 6.88 -15.81 38.94
CA LYS A 57 6.73 -15.26 40.30
C LYS A 57 8.04 -15.30 41.08
N THR A 58 8.77 -16.41 41.02
CA THR A 58 10.08 -16.57 41.66
C THR A 58 11.07 -15.58 41.07
N PHE A 59 11.15 -15.48 39.74
CA PHE A 59 12.01 -14.52 39.06
C PHE A 59 11.73 -13.06 39.44
N CYS A 60 10.45 -12.65 39.46
CA CYS A 60 10.06 -11.31 39.90
C CYS A 60 10.46 -11.06 41.35
N THR A 61 10.24 -12.04 42.24
CA THR A 61 10.58 -11.93 43.67
C THR A 61 12.09 -11.78 43.88
N ASP A 62 12.89 -12.63 43.25
CA ASP A 62 14.35 -12.63 43.38
C ASP A 62 14.98 -11.33 42.88
N LYS A 63 14.36 -10.70 41.88
CA LYS A 63 14.82 -9.45 41.27
C LYS A 63 14.22 -8.18 41.88
N GLY A 64 13.19 -8.32 42.73
CA GLY A 64 12.43 -7.19 43.26
C GLY A 64 11.57 -6.48 42.20
N TYR A 65 11.11 -7.21 41.18
CA TYR A 65 10.23 -6.69 40.12
C TYR A 65 8.75 -6.92 40.44
N THR A 66 7.88 -6.08 39.88
CA THR A 66 6.43 -6.29 39.96
C THR A 66 6.03 -7.57 39.23
N PHE A 67 5.19 -8.39 39.86
CA PHE A 67 4.62 -9.59 39.24
C PHE A 67 3.42 -9.20 38.34
N PRO A 68 3.47 -9.50 37.03
CA PRO A 68 2.38 -9.16 36.10
C PRO A 68 1.11 -9.96 36.37
N LYS A 69 -0.05 -9.39 36.05
CA LYS A 69 -1.32 -10.13 36.11
C LYS A 69 -1.41 -11.15 34.97
N ILE A 70 -1.50 -12.43 35.29
CA ILE A 70 -1.68 -13.48 34.28
C ILE A 70 -3.18 -13.71 34.03
N ILE A 71 -3.60 -13.61 32.76
CA ILE A 71 -4.93 -13.98 32.28
C ILE A 71 -4.83 -15.37 31.69
N HIS A 72 -5.32 -16.34 32.46
CA HIS A 72 -5.44 -17.74 32.09
C HIS A 72 -6.88 -18.18 32.36
N SER A 73 -7.70 -18.28 31.31
CA SER A 73 -9.13 -18.53 31.44
C SER A 73 -9.64 -19.51 30.39
N ASP A 74 -10.71 -20.23 30.71
CA ASP A 74 -11.34 -21.19 29.82
C ASP A 74 -11.84 -20.59 28.50
N LYS A 75 -12.02 -19.26 28.44
CA LYS A 75 -12.40 -18.55 27.19
C LYS A 75 -11.26 -18.40 26.19
N ILE A 76 -10.02 -18.55 26.65
CA ILE A 76 -8.80 -18.42 25.85
C ILE A 76 -8.11 -19.80 25.72
N LYS A 77 -8.65 -20.82 26.41
CA LYS A 77 -8.26 -22.22 26.26
C LYS A 77 -9.01 -22.85 25.09
N MET A 78 -8.38 -23.85 24.50
CA MET A 78 -8.94 -24.60 23.37
C MET A 78 -8.60 -26.07 23.49
N GLU A 79 -9.31 -26.91 22.73
CA GLU A 79 -8.97 -28.32 22.63
C GLU A 79 -7.58 -28.50 21.98
N ASN A 80 -7.02 -29.71 22.12
CA ASN A 80 -5.70 -30.06 21.57
C ASN A 80 -5.62 -29.94 20.04
N PHE A 81 -6.75 -30.10 19.37
CA PHE A 81 -6.92 -29.92 17.94
C PHE A 81 -8.07 -28.94 17.74
N PRO A 82 -7.81 -27.64 17.97
CA PRO A 82 -8.88 -26.67 18.11
C PRO A 82 -9.56 -26.43 16.76
N LYS A 83 -10.87 -26.27 16.78
CA LYS A 83 -11.65 -25.86 15.61
C LYS A 83 -11.50 -24.35 15.38
N ASP A 84 -11.78 -23.91 14.16
CA ASP A 84 -11.76 -22.48 13.80
C ASP A 84 -12.59 -21.61 14.74
N THR A 85 -13.73 -22.12 15.23
CA THR A 85 -14.60 -21.42 16.19
C THR A 85 -13.94 -21.17 17.54
N GLU A 86 -13.12 -22.10 18.02
CA GLU A 86 -12.40 -21.97 19.29
C GLU A 86 -11.27 -20.95 19.14
N ILE A 87 -10.54 -21.03 18.02
CA ILE A 87 -9.49 -20.07 17.66
C ILE A 87 -10.06 -18.65 17.59
N ILE A 88 -11.16 -18.45 16.87
CA ILE A 88 -11.83 -17.14 16.74
C ILE A 88 -12.31 -16.65 18.11
N SER A 89 -12.81 -17.54 18.97
CA SER A 89 -13.27 -17.18 20.32
C SER A 89 -12.10 -16.72 21.20
N ALA A 90 -10.98 -17.44 21.18
CA ALA A 90 -9.77 -17.06 21.90
C ALA A 90 -9.23 -15.70 21.43
N LEU A 91 -9.15 -15.48 20.10
CA LEU A 91 -8.74 -14.19 19.53
C LEU A 91 -9.70 -13.05 19.91
N SER A 92 -11.00 -13.33 19.98
CA SER A 92 -12.01 -12.35 20.38
C SER A 92 -11.86 -11.95 21.85
N GLU A 93 -11.52 -12.89 22.74
CA GLU A 93 -11.26 -12.58 24.14
C GLU A 93 -9.93 -11.83 24.31
N VAL A 94 -8.87 -12.18 23.57
CA VAL A 94 -7.61 -11.39 23.54
C VAL A 94 -7.90 -9.94 23.11
N LYS A 95 -8.64 -9.75 22.01
CA LYS A 95 -9.06 -8.43 21.53
C LYS A 95 -9.82 -7.65 22.60
N LYS A 96 -10.70 -8.32 23.34
CA LYS A 96 -11.47 -7.72 24.42
C LYS A 96 -10.59 -7.30 25.60
N GLU A 97 -9.65 -8.15 26.02
CA GLU A 97 -8.70 -7.81 27.09
C GLU A 97 -7.80 -6.63 26.72
N LEU A 98 -7.36 -6.53 25.46
CA LEU A 98 -6.63 -5.38 24.95
C LEU A 98 -7.48 -4.11 24.95
N ASN A 99 -8.73 -4.17 24.49
CA ASN A 99 -9.66 -3.04 24.50
C ASN A 99 -10.05 -2.56 25.91
N ASN A 100 -10.03 -3.45 26.90
CA ASN A 100 -10.32 -3.11 28.30
C ASN A 100 -9.12 -2.49 29.02
N SER A 101 -7.97 -2.36 28.35
CA SER A 101 -6.79 -1.73 28.92
C SER A 101 -6.85 -0.21 28.68
N GLU A 102 -6.44 0.57 29.68
CA GLU A 102 -6.50 2.03 29.63
C GLU A 102 -5.21 2.61 29.02
N GLY A 103 -5.34 3.72 28.31
CA GLY A 103 -4.19 4.44 27.76
C GLY A 103 -3.58 3.77 26.53
N HIS A 104 -2.27 4.00 26.35
CA HIS A 104 -1.50 3.45 25.25
C HIS A 104 -0.99 2.05 25.61
N VAL A 105 -1.36 1.04 24.83
CA VAL A 105 -1.10 -0.37 25.10
C VAL A 105 -0.03 -0.89 24.16
N CYS A 106 1.14 -1.21 24.71
CA CYS A 106 2.23 -1.82 23.96
C CYS A 106 2.12 -3.36 24.05
N VAL A 107 2.00 -4.02 22.89
CA VAL A 107 1.74 -5.47 22.80
C VAL A 107 2.99 -6.21 22.34
N TYR A 108 3.37 -7.20 23.12
CA TYR A 108 4.50 -8.10 22.85
C TYR A 108 3.98 -9.52 22.62
N ILE A 109 4.58 -10.25 21.69
CA ILE A 109 4.22 -11.64 21.40
C ILE A 109 5.40 -12.57 21.70
N ASP A 110 5.14 -13.65 22.43
CA ASP A 110 6.08 -14.77 22.52
C ASP A 110 5.94 -15.67 21.28
N GLY A 111 6.98 -15.70 20.47
CA GLY A 111 7.04 -16.47 19.22
C GLY A 111 7.36 -17.97 19.41
N ASN A 112 7.63 -18.41 20.64
CA ASN A 112 8.09 -19.79 20.90
C ASN A 112 6.97 -20.82 21.08
N GLY A 113 5.71 -20.38 21.13
CA GLY A 113 4.55 -21.24 21.32
C GLY A 113 4.41 -22.34 20.25
N SER A 114 3.84 -23.48 20.63
CA SER A 114 3.69 -24.65 19.75
C SER A 114 2.66 -24.44 18.63
N MET A 115 1.68 -23.55 18.80
CA MET A 115 0.67 -23.23 17.80
C MET A 115 1.11 -22.10 16.86
N ARG A 116 2.00 -22.42 15.91
CA ARG A 116 2.56 -21.40 14.99
C ARG A 116 1.50 -20.64 14.17
N TYR A 117 0.35 -21.25 13.86
CA TYR A 117 -0.73 -20.57 13.16
C TYR A 117 -1.42 -19.50 14.03
N MET A 118 -1.49 -19.69 15.36
CA MET A 118 -2.08 -18.70 16.28
C MET A 118 -1.28 -17.42 16.30
N MET A 119 0.05 -17.51 16.24
CA MET A 119 0.94 -16.35 16.18
C MET A 119 0.59 -15.44 14.99
N ASN A 120 0.45 -16.01 13.79
CA ASN A 120 0.08 -15.25 12.60
C ASN A 120 -1.30 -14.57 12.73
N MET A 121 -2.27 -15.27 13.33
CA MET A 121 -3.60 -14.71 13.56
C MET A 121 -3.59 -13.60 14.62
N LEU A 122 -2.81 -13.75 15.70
CA LEU A 122 -2.62 -12.71 16.71
C LEU A 122 -2.00 -11.46 16.12
N ILE A 123 -0.92 -11.61 15.35
CA ILE A 123 -0.27 -10.50 14.66
C ILE A 123 -1.28 -9.78 13.76
N THR A 124 -2.10 -10.53 13.02
CA THR A 124 -3.15 -9.94 12.17
C THR A 124 -4.17 -9.14 12.98
N VAL A 125 -4.67 -9.70 14.09
CA VAL A 125 -5.64 -9.01 14.97
C VAL A 125 -5.02 -7.77 15.61
N ILE A 126 -3.79 -7.87 16.12
CA ILE A 126 -3.07 -6.75 16.76
C ILE A 126 -2.78 -5.63 15.75
N LYS A 127 -2.27 -5.97 14.55
CA LYS A 127 -2.05 -5.00 13.46
C LYS A 127 -3.34 -4.33 13.00
N LEU A 128 -4.46 -5.05 13.01
CA LEU A 128 -5.77 -4.45 12.74
C LEU A 128 -6.16 -3.44 13.83
N MET A 129 -5.93 -3.78 15.11
CA MET A 129 -6.23 -2.92 16.24
C MET A 129 -5.31 -1.68 16.30
N GLU A 130 -4.05 -1.81 15.91
CA GLU A 130 -3.09 -0.69 15.79
C GLU A 130 -3.61 0.42 14.86
N LYS A 131 -4.46 0.09 13.88
CA LYS A 131 -5.08 1.07 12.99
C LYS A 131 -6.25 1.84 13.62
N THR A 132 -6.87 1.32 14.69
CA THR A 132 -8.15 1.83 15.21
C THR A 132 -8.13 2.19 16.69
N ASN A 133 -7.09 1.82 17.43
CA ASN A 133 -6.99 1.93 18.88
C ASN A 133 -5.62 2.48 19.28
N SER A 134 -5.49 2.91 20.55
CA SER A 134 -4.20 3.23 21.17
C SER A 134 -3.40 1.96 21.51
N ILE A 135 -3.22 1.07 20.52
CA ILE A 135 -2.48 -0.18 20.63
C ILE A 135 -1.26 -0.10 19.70
N GLU A 136 -0.09 -0.41 20.23
CA GLU A 136 1.16 -0.50 19.47
C GLU A 136 1.63 -1.96 19.42
N PHE A 137 1.97 -2.43 18.23
CA PHE A 137 2.62 -3.73 18.08
C PHE A 137 4.13 -3.58 18.29
N CYS A 138 4.62 -4.00 19.46
CA CYS A 138 5.95 -3.60 19.92
C CYS A 138 7.06 -4.57 19.53
N GLU A 139 6.99 -5.85 19.91
CA GLU A 139 8.05 -6.84 19.59
C GLU A 139 7.49 -8.26 19.46
N VAL A 140 8.22 -9.11 18.73
CA VAL A 140 7.98 -10.57 18.70
C VAL A 140 9.24 -11.27 19.20
N LEU A 141 9.18 -11.80 20.40
CA LEU A 141 10.32 -12.44 21.07
C LEU A 141 10.40 -13.91 20.70
N SER A 142 11.43 -14.28 19.94
CA SER A 142 11.66 -15.65 19.48
C SER A 142 13.03 -16.15 19.96
N VAL A 143 13.13 -17.41 20.37
CA VAL A 143 14.39 -18.04 20.78
C VAL A 143 15.02 -18.72 19.57
N ASP A 144 16.22 -18.29 19.20
CA ASP A 144 17.03 -18.98 18.21
C ASP A 144 17.74 -20.19 18.85
N PHE A 145 17.43 -21.37 18.32
CA PHE A 145 18.04 -22.62 18.70
C PHE A 145 19.24 -22.95 17.81
N TYR A 146 20.40 -23.16 18.44
CA TYR A 146 21.60 -23.67 17.78
C TYR A 146 21.86 -25.09 18.26
N ALA A 147 21.63 -26.07 17.38
CA ALA A 147 21.89 -27.49 17.69
C ALA A 147 23.37 -27.67 18.10
N GLY A 148 23.61 -28.19 19.30
CA GLY A 148 24.96 -28.43 19.83
C GLY A 148 25.58 -27.24 20.60
N SER A 149 24.80 -26.19 20.90
CA SER A 149 25.21 -25.08 21.76
C SER A 149 24.27 -24.93 22.95
N ASP A 150 24.82 -24.68 24.14
CA ASP A 150 24.06 -24.28 25.34
C ASP A 150 23.68 -22.78 25.33
N GLU A 151 24.07 -22.04 24.29
CA GLU A 151 23.73 -20.64 24.13
C GLU A 151 22.51 -20.48 23.21
N HIS A 152 21.33 -20.32 23.83
CA HIS A 152 20.14 -19.85 23.14
C HIS A 152 19.98 -18.34 23.33
N VAL A 153 19.57 -17.65 22.27
CA VAL A 153 19.42 -16.19 22.27
C VAL A 153 17.97 -15.86 21.92
N VAL A 154 17.31 -15.11 22.80
CA VAL A 154 16.02 -14.48 22.47
C VAL A 154 16.30 -13.26 21.60
N LYS A 155 15.63 -13.15 20.47
CA LYS A 155 15.71 -12.05 19.52
C LYS A 155 14.33 -11.44 19.32
N ASP A 156 14.30 -10.13 19.09
CA ASP A 156 13.13 -9.50 18.50
C ASP A 156 13.11 -9.80 17.00
N THR A 157 11.97 -10.30 16.55
CA THR A 157 11.70 -10.73 15.18
C THR A 157 10.56 -9.93 14.52
N LYS A 158 10.09 -8.86 15.17
CA LYS A 158 8.99 -8.01 14.67
C LYS A 158 9.20 -7.55 13.23
N GLU A 159 10.40 -7.13 12.86
CA GLU A 159 10.68 -6.59 11.53
C GLU A 159 10.31 -7.55 10.38
N ILE A 160 10.34 -8.87 10.63
CA ILE A 160 9.91 -9.89 9.67
C ILE A 160 8.40 -9.76 9.42
N TYR A 161 7.62 -9.50 10.46
CA TYR A 161 6.17 -9.39 10.39
C TYR A 161 5.70 -8.03 9.91
N ASP A 162 6.52 -6.98 10.00
CA ASP A 162 6.23 -5.69 9.35
C ASP A 162 6.13 -5.82 7.82
N THR A 163 6.68 -6.89 7.23
CA THR A 163 6.50 -7.18 5.79
C THR A 163 5.05 -7.47 5.40
N ILE A 164 4.19 -7.85 6.35
CA ILE A 164 2.74 -8.01 6.12
C ILE A 164 2.11 -6.68 5.68
N GLU A 165 2.65 -5.54 6.11
CA GLU A 165 2.15 -4.23 5.70
C GLU A 165 2.33 -3.96 4.20
N LEU A 166 3.24 -4.68 3.53
CA LEU A 166 3.37 -4.58 2.06
C LEU A 166 2.09 -4.96 1.33
N ILE A 167 1.30 -5.89 1.86
CA ILE A 167 0.01 -6.27 1.26
C ILE A 167 -0.91 -5.06 1.25
N SER A 168 -1.05 -4.38 2.40
CA SER A 168 -1.86 -3.16 2.50
C SER A 168 -1.29 -2.02 1.65
N ALA A 169 0.04 -1.88 1.59
CA ALA A 169 0.70 -0.84 0.81
C ALA A 169 0.49 -1.01 -0.69
N THR A 170 0.62 -2.24 -1.20
CA THR A 170 0.43 -2.56 -2.62
C THR A 170 -1.04 -2.43 -3.04
N ASP A 171 -1.98 -2.95 -2.24
CA ASP A 171 -3.41 -2.75 -2.47
C ASP A 171 -3.79 -1.26 -2.50
N GLU A 172 -3.19 -0.46 -1.61
CA GLU A 172 -3.46 0.97 -1.54
C GLU A 172 -3.04 1.71 -2.83
N ILE A 173 -1.88 1.35 -3.35
CA ILE A 173 -1.33 1.94 -4.58
C ILE A 173 -2.18 1.54 -5.79
N ILE A 174 -2.43 0.23 -5.94
CA ILE A 174 -3.07 -0.32 -7.13
C ILE A 174 -4.53 0.10 -7.24
N ASN A 175 -5.28 0.04 -6.14
CA ASN A 175 -6.73 0.20 -6.17
C ASN A 175 -7.19 1.63 -5.88
N TYR A 176 -6.40 2.40 -5.13
CA TYR A 176 -6.80 3.74 -4.67
C TYR A 176 -5.82 4.84 -5.08
N GLY A 177 -4.69 4.50 -5.70
CA GLY A 177 -3.66 5.47 -6.05
C GLY A 177 -3.20 6.25 -4.82
N LYS A 178 -2.95 5.58 -3.69
CA LYS A 178 -2.42 6.20 -2.47
C LYS A 178 -1.16 5.45 -2.03
N THR A 179 -0.27 6.15 -1.33
CA THR A 179 1.02 5.61 -0.88
C THR A 179 1.22 5.74 0.63
N SER A 180 0.16 6.05 1.38
CA SER A 180 0.30 6.44 2.79
C SER A 180 0.88 5.32 3.66
N VAL A 181 0.49 4.07 3.40
CA VAL A 181 1.01 2.88 4.08
C VAL A 181 2.45 2.60 3.64
N LEU A 182 2.74 2.67 2.33
CA LEU A 182 4.10 2.45 1.82
C LEU A 182 5.09 3.44 2.43
N SER A 183 4.73 4.73 2.43
CA SER A 183 5.56 5.80 2.96
C SER A 183 5.85 5.59 4.44
N LYS A 184 4.83 5.27 5.26
CA LYS A 184 5.01 5.00 6.69
C LYS A 184 5.90 3.78 6.97
N LEU A 185 5.74 2.71 6.19
CA LEU A 185 6.55 1.50 6.34
C LEU A 185 8.03 1.80 6.11
N PHE A 186 8.35 2.53 5.04
CA PHE A 186 9.74 2.86 4.71
C PHE A 186 10.29 4.04 5.53
N GLU A 187 9.45 4.93 6.06
CA GLU A 187 9.88 5.96 7.02
C GLU A 187 10.44 5.32 8.29
N LYS A 188 9.81 4.25 8.80
CA LYS A 188 10.27 3.49 9.97
C LYS A 188 11.53 2.65 9.71
N ARG A 189 11.75 2.25 8.45
CA ARG A 189 12.80 1.27 8.07
C ARG A 189 14.07 1.89 7.49
N LEU A 190 13.97 3.07 6.91
CA LEU A 190 15.09 3.73 6.25
C LEU A 190 15.75 4.69 7.25
N ASP A 191 17.05 4.51 7.47
CA ASP A 191 17.83 5.39 8.34
C ASP A 191 18.01 6.78 7.74
N SER A 192 18.21 7.79 8.61
CA SER A 192 18.50 9.16 8.20
C SER A 192 19.92 9.31 7.62
N ASP A 193 20.88 8.50 8.09
CA ASP A 193 22.25 8.43 7.58
C ASP A 193 22.33 7.46 6.39
N ALA A 194 21.48 7.71 5.40
CA ALA A 194 21.12 6.77 4.34
C ALA A 194 22.31 6.33 3.47
N ASN A 195 22.40 5.01 3.23
CA ASN A 195 23.18 4.48 2.12
C ASN A 195 22.54 4.84 0.76
N GLU A 196 23.27 4.64 -0.34
CA GLU A 196 22.81 5.01 -1.69
C GLU A 196 21.48 4.35 -2.07
N ASP A 197 21.26 3.09 -1.70
CA ASP A 197 20.03 2.35 -2.01
C ASP A 197 18.83 2.92 -1.25
N ASP A 198 18.97 3.24 0.03
CA ASP A 198 17.91 3.85 0.83
C ASP A 198 17.50 5.22 0.27
N GLY A 199 18.46 6.02 -0.19
CA GLY A 199 18.19 7.28 -0.89
C GLY A 199 17.41 7.08 -2.19
N LYS A 200 17.75 6.05 -2.98
CA LYS A 200 16.99 5.71 -4.20
C LYS A 200 15.57 5.23 -3.89
N ILE A 201 15.38 4.44 -2.83
CA ILE A 201 14.05 4.00 -2.38
C ILE A 201 13.19 5.21 -1.98
N ARG A 202 13.73 6.17 -1.20
CA ARG A 202 13.00 7.40 -0.84
C ARG A 202 12.55 8.19 -2.07
N ASN A 203 13.45 8.33 -3.04
CA ASN A 203 13.13 9.01 -4.30
C ASN A 203 12.03 8.26 -5.08
N ALA A 204 12.14 6.94 -5.19
CA ALA A 204 11.12 6.12 -5.86
C ALA A 204 9.74 6.26 -5.19
N ILE A 205 9.68 6.18 -3.85
CA ILE A 205 8.42 6.36 -3.09
C ILE A 205 7.84 7.75 -3.32
N THR A 206 8.68 8.78 -3.36
CA THR A 206 8.26 10.16 -3.62
C THR A 206 7.63 10.28 -5.02
N GLU A 207 8.25 9.71 -6.04
CA GLU A 207 7.72 9.75 -7.40
C GLU A 207 6.45 8.92 -7.58
N ILE A 208 6.36 7.73 -6.97
CA ILE A 208 5.12 6.95 -6.93
C ILE A 208 4.00 7.77 -6.28
N THR A 209 4.32 8.49 -5.20
CA THR A 209 3.36 9.35 -4.48
C THR A 209 2.89 10.51 -5.36
N ASN A 210 3.80 11.18 -6.06
CA ASN A 210 3.44 12.27 -6.98
C ASN A 210 2.56 11.77 -8.12
N PHE A 211 2.92 10.65 -8.74
CA PHE A 211 2.11 10.00 -9.77
C PHE A 211 0.70 9.65 -9.26
N CYS A 212 0.61 9.02 -8.09
CA CYS A 212 -0.64 8.67 -7.44
C CYS A 212 -1.54 9.90 -7.19
N ASN A 213 -0.96 11.00 -6.72
CA ASN A 213 -1.67 12.27 -6.52
C ASN A 213 -2.19 12.85 -7.85
N ASP A 214 -1.36 12.84 -8.90
CA ASP A 214 -1.75 13.34 -10.21
C ASP A 214 -2.85 12.48 -10.84
N LEU A 215 -2.81 11.16 -10.63
CA LEU A 215 -3.85 10.22 -11.04
C LEU A 215 -5.19 10.52 -10.33
N GLN A 216 -5.18 10.76 -9.02
CA GLN A 216 -6.38 11.14 -8.28
C GLN A 216 -6.97 12.48 -8.74
N LEU A 217 -6.10 13.47 -8.97
CA LEU A 217 -6.49 14.81 -9.42
C LEU A 217 -6.77 14.87 -10.93
N CYS A 218 -6.68 13.74 -11.64
CA CYS A 218 -6.89 13.63 -13.08
C CYS A 218 -6.03 14.60 -13.91
N ARG A 219 -4.77 14.84 -13.51
CA ARG A 219 -3.84 15.75 -14.20
C ARG A 219 -3.24 15.06 -15.42
N THR A 220 -4.00 15.02 -16.52
CA THR A 220 -3.69 14.21 -17.71
C THR A 220 -2.29 14.44 -18.29
N ASN A 221 -1.80 15.69 -18.35
CA ASN A 221 -0.46 16.01 -18.83
C ASN A 221 0.62 15.32 -17.98
N ASN A 222 0.54 15.47 -16.66
CA ASN A 222 1.54 14.92 -15.74
C ASN A 222 1.52 13.39 -15.75
N ILE A 223 0.33 12.79 -15.78
CA ILE A 223 0.19 11.33 -15.86
C ILE A 223 0.91 10.79 -17.12
N ILE A 224 0.76 11.45 -18.27
CA ILE A 224 1.43 11.06 -19.52
C ILE A 224 2.96 11.15 -19.38
N SER A 225 3.49 12.20 -18.74
CA SER A 225 4.95 12.38 -18.60
C SER A 225 5.62 11.31 -17.73
N TYR A 226 4.89 10.65 -16.81
CA TYR A 226 5.44 9.54 -16.04
C TYR A 226 5.76 8.29 -16.89
N PHE A 227 5.10 8.11 -18.03
CA PHE A 227 5.26 6.92 -18.87
C PHE A 227 5.96 7.21 -20.20
N TYR A 228 5.86 8.45 -20.69
CA TYR A 228 6.26 8.79 -22.05
C TYR A 228 7.08 10.08 -22.07
N LYS A 229 8.32 9.98 -22.58
CA LYS A 229 9.15 11.15 -22.87
C LYS A 229 8.60 11.87 -24.09
N ASP A 230 8.36 13.16 -23.95
CA ASP A 230 8.18 14.06 -25.08
C ASP A 230 9.55 14.62 -25.51
N LEU A 231 9.67 15.06 -26.78
CA LEU A 231 10.94 15.47 -27.39
C LEU A 231 11.67 16.61 -26.64
N ASN A 232 10.96 17.34 -25.78
CA ASN A 232 11.49 18.46 -24.99
C ASN A 232 11.42 18.23 -23.48
N ASP A 233 11.11 17.01 -23.02
CA ASP A 233 10.93 16.71 -21.61
C ASP A 233 12.18 16.03 -21.01
N ASN A 234 12.80 16.69 -20.03
CA ASN A 234 13.93 16.16 -19.26
C ASN A 234 13.48 15.33 -18.06
N HIS A 235 12.17 15.14 -17.84
CA HIS A 235 11.66 14.33 -16.75
C HIS A 235 12.04 12.85 -16.94
N LYS A 236 12.45 12.21 -15.85
CA LYS A 236 12.66 10.76 -15.81
C LYS A 236 11.32 10.03 -15.80
N LEU A 237 11.23 8.90 -16.49
CA LEU A 237 10.03 8.06 -16.43
C LEU A 237 9.91 7.40 -15.05
N LEU A 238 8.69 7.06 -14.62
CA LEU A 238 8.46 6.36 -13.36
C LEU A 238 9.33 5.10 -13.24
N LYS A 239 9.46 4.34 -14.35
CA LYS A 239 10.31 3.15 -14.41
C LYS A 239 11.79 3.44 -14.13
N GLU A 240 12.30 4.59 -14.56
CA GLU A 240 13.69 5.00 -14.32
C GLU A 240 13.99 5.32 -12.85
N TYR A 241 12.97 5.58 -12.03
CA TYR A 241 13.13 5.68 -10.58
C TYR A 241 13.12 4.33 -9.88
N LEU A 242 12.51 3.30 -10.50
CA LEU A 242 12.41 1.93 -9.96
C LEU A 242 13.65 1.07 -10.29
N ASP A 243 14.28 1.30 -11.45
CA ASP A 243 15.39 0.49 -11.96
C ASP A 243 16.76 0.63 -11.26
N PRO A 244 17.20 1.80 -10.74
CA PRO A 244 18.56 1.96 -10.23
C PRO A 244 18.78 1.36 -8.83
N ILE A 245 17.76 0.74 -8.24
CA ILE A 245 17.79 0.19 -6.87
C ILE A 245 18.41 -1.21 -6.90
N GLU A 246 19.61 -1.35 -6.33
CA GLU A 246 20.29 -2.64 -6.27
C GLU A 246 19.73 -3.49 -5.12
N THR A 247 19.53 -4.80 -5.35
CA THR A 247 18.95 -5.71 -4.35
C THR A 247 19.99 -6.21 -3.34
N LYS A 248 20.79 -5.30 -2.77
CA LYS A 248 21.86 -5.63 -1.81
C LYS A 248 21.36 -5.59 -0.37
N SER A 249 20.65 -4.54 0.03
CA SER A 249 20.11 -4.38 1.39
C SER A 249 18.81 -5.15 1.61
N SER A 250 18.43 -5.36 2.87
CA SER A 250 17.12 -5.91 3.25
C SER A 250 15.98 -5.00 2.79
N ASN A 251 16.14 -3.68 2.93
CA ASN A 251 15.16 -2.69 2.49
C ASN A 251 14.99 -2.67 0.96
N SER A 252 16.07 -2.79 0.18
CA SER A 252 15.96 -2.84 -1.28
C SER A 252 15.35 -4.14 -1.79
N LYS A 253 15.62 -5.28 -1.12
CA LYS A 253 14.92 -6.54 -1.38
C LYS A 253 13.43 -6.44 -1.04
N LEU A 254 13.08 -5.75 0.05
CA LEU A 254 11.68 -5.54 0.42
C LEU A 254 10.96 -4.63 -0.57
N PHE A 255 11.59 -3.52 -0.95
CA PHE A 255 11.06 -2.58 -1.93
C PHE A 255 10.89 -3.23 -3.31
N LYS A 256 11.73 -4.20 -3.67
CA LYS A 256 11.57 -4.96 -4.91
C LYS A 256 10.18 -5.60 -5.03
N PHE A 257 9.58 -6.11 -3.95
CA PHE A 257 8.22 -6.66 -4.04
C PHE A 257 7.20 -5.60 -4.47
N VAL A 258 7.34 -4.37 -3.98
CA VAL A 258 6.48 -3.23 -4.36
C VAL A 258 6.75 -2.83 -5.81
N LYS A 259 8.03 -2.75 -6.19
CA LYS A 259 8.44 -2.48 -7.57
C LYS A 259 7.81 -3.49 -8.53
N ASP A 260 7.98 -4.78 -8.27
CA ASP A 260 7.52 -5.86 -9.16
C ASP A 260 5.99 -5.76 -9.36
N VAL A 261 5.24 -5.44 -8.30
CA VAL A 261 3.80 -5.20 -8.35
C VAL A 261 3.44 -3.98 -9.19
N ILE A 262 4.15 -2.85 -9.03
CA ILE A 262 3.94 -1.64 -9.84
C ILE A 262 4.27 -1.92 -11.31
N GLU A 263 5.37 -2.62 -11.60
CA GLU A 263 5.76 -2.94 -12.98
C GLU A 263 4.75 -3.84 -13.68
N ASP A 264 4.16 -4.81 -12.98
CA ASP A 264 3.10 -5.66 -13.51
C ASP A 264 1.81 -4.86 -13.76
N GLU A 265 1.40 -4.07 -12.76
CA GLU A 265 0.18 -3.26 -12.81
C GLU A 265 0.17 -2.27 -13.98
N TYR A 266 1.28 -1.54 -14.17
CA TYR A 266 1.42 -0.54 -15.22
C TYR A 266 2.12 -1.10 -16.48
N SER A 267 2.22 -2.42 -16.62
CA SER A 267 2.94 -3.07 -17.73
C SER A 267 2.44 -2.65 -19.11
N LEU A 268 1.13 -2.42 -19.26
CA LEU A 268 0.53 -1.89 -20.48
C LEU A 268 1.09 -0.50 -20.83
N LEU A 269 1.25 0.37 -19.82
CA LEU A 269 1.71 1.75 -20.00
C LEU A 269 3.21 1.83 -20.22
N PHE A 270 3.98 0.92 -19.63
CA PHE A 270 5.43 0.81 -19.84
C PHE A 270 5.82 0.24 -21.20
N LYS A 271 4.87 -0.21 -22.03
CA LYS A 271 5.17 -0.66 -23.39
C LYS A 271 5.80 0.47 -24.18
N ASN A 272 6.95 0.17 -24.79
CA ASN A 272 7.57 1.12 -25.71
C ASN A 272 6.73 1.23 -26.99
N ARG A 273 5.89 2.26 -27.04
CA ARG A 273 5.12 2.62 -28.23
C ARG A 273 5.86 3.72 -28.97
N GLU A 274 5.99 3.57 -30.29
CA GLU A 274 6.54 4.65 -31.13
C GLU A 274 5.51 5.79 -31.30
N LYS A 275 4.24 5.42 -31.45
CA LYS A 275 3.14 6.32 -31.81
C LYS A 275 2.43 6.88 -30.58
N ARG A 276 2.30 8.21 -30.51
CA ARG A 276 1.69 8.92 -29.38
C ARG A 276 0.20 8.60 -29.22
N GLU A 277 -0.50 8.43 -30.32
CA GLU A 277 -1.91 8.03 -30.30
C GLU A 277 -2.12 6.66 -29.65
N GLN A 278 -1.18 5.72 -29.80
CA GLN A 278 -1.29 4.41 -29.17
C GLN A 278 -1.05 4.49 -27.66
N LYS A 279 -0.12 5.35 -27.22
CA LYS A 279 0.14 5.63 -25.81
C LYS A 279 -1.11 6.17 -25.10
N ILE A 280 -1.81 7.11 -25.74
CA ILE A 280 -3.05 7.68 -25.22
C ILE A 280 -4.14 6.60 -25.12
N LEU A 281 -4.29 5.75 -26.15
CA LEU A 281 -5.28 4.67 -26.14
C LEU A 281 -4.99 3.62 -25.06
N ASP A 282 -3.73 3.20 -24.92
CA ASP A 282 -3.29 2.26 -23.88
C ASP A 282 -3.60 2.82 -22.48
N LEU A 283 -3.47 4.13 -22.29
CA LEU A 283 -3.76 4.80 -21.02
C LEU A 283 -5.26 4.87 -20.72
N ILE A 284 -6.09 5.20 -21.72
CA ILE A 284 -7.55 5.15 -21.58
C ILE A 284 -8.02 3.72 -21.29
N GLU A 285 -7.48 2.73 -22.01
CA GLU A 285 -7.77 1.30 -21.80
C GLU A 285 -7.39 0.87 -20.38
N TRP A 286 -6.21 1.27 -19.90
CA TRP A 286 -5.79 1.00 -18.53
C TRP A 286 -6.77 1.61 -17.51
N CYS A 287 -7.14 2.90 -17.65
CA CYS A 287 -8.12 3.52 -16.74
C CYS A 287 -9.46 2.77 -16.73
N LEU A 288 -9.95 2.29 -17.88
CA LEU A 288 -11.18 1.51 -17.97
C LEU A 288 -11.05 0.15 -17.26
N ASN A 289 -9.93 -0.54 -17.44
CA ASN A 289 -9.66 -1.81 -16.77
C ASN A 289 -9.55 -1.68 -15.24
N LYS A 290 -9.24 -0.49 -14.73
CA LYS A 290 -9.18 -0.17 -13.28
C LYS A 290 -10.46 0.43 -12.71
N ASP A 291 -11.53 0.50 -13.49
CA ASP A 291 -12.77 1.20 -13.13
C ASP A 291 -12.55 2.68 -12.75
N PHE A 292 -11.47 3.30 -13.24
CA PHE A 292 -11.19 4.74 -13.11
C PHE A 292 -11.99 5.53 -14.15
N ILE A 293 -13.32 5.42 -14.08
CA ILE A 293 -14.25 5.95 -15.08
C ILE A 293 -14.09 7.47 -15.26
N GLN A 294 -13.88 8.22 -14.16
CA GLN A 294 -13.69 9.67 -14.23
C GLN A 294 -12.39 10.03 -14.98
N GLN A 295 -11.30 9.33 -14.69
CA GLN A 295 -10.01 9.51 -15.35
C GLN A 295 -10.15 9.14 -16.84
N ALA A 296 -10.76 8.00 -17.15
CA ALA A 296 -10.99 7.55 -18.53
C ALA A 296 -11.80 8.56 -19.34
N LEU A 297 -12.87 9.12 -18.77
CA LEU A 297 -13.66 10.18 -19.39
C LEU A 297 -12.84 11.45 -19.60
N THR A 298 -12.05 11.86 -18.62
CA THR A 298 -11.21 13.07 -18.70
C THR A 298 -10.14 12.92 -19.80
N PHE A 299 -9.44 11.78 -19.83
CA PHE A 299 -8.50 11.47 -20.91
C PHE A 299 -9.18 11.42 -22.27
N SER A 300 -10.38 10.83 -22.34
CA SER A 300 -11.15 10.80 -23.58
C SER A 300 -11.52 12.20 -24.06
N SER A 301 -11.99 13.07 -23.17
CA SER A 301 -12.32 14.45 -23.55
C SER A 301 -11.10 15.26 -23.97
N GLU A 302 -9.96 15.09 -23.27
CA GLU A 302 -8.79 15.95 -23.43
C GLU A 302 -7.79 15.46 -24.51
N ARG A 303 -7.70 14.15 -24.74
CA ARG A 303 -6.65 13.52 -25.56
C ARG A 303 -7.17 12.72 -26.75
N LEU A 304 -8.41 12.21 -26.71
CA LEU A 304 -8.97 11.54 -27.87
C LEU A 304 -9.04 12.45 -29.12
N PRO A 305 -9.29 13.77 -29.03
CA PRO A 305 -9.17 14.66 -30.19
C PRO A 305 -7.83 14.55 -30.93
N GLU A 306 -6.72 14.40 -30.19
CA GLU A 306 -5.39 14.22 -30.75
C GLU A 306 -5.29 12.90 -31.54
N VAL A 307 -5.77 11.81 -30.95
CA VAL A 307 -5.81 10.48 -31.58
C VAL A 307 -6.63 10.49 -32.87
N LEU A 308 -7.80 11.13 -32.85
CA LEU A 308 -8.71 11.19 -34.01
C LEU A 308 -8.06 11.90 -35.20
N ILE A 309 -7.33 13.00 -34.94
CA ILE A 309 -6.63 13.74 -35.99
C ILE A 309 -5.39 12.96 -36.46
N GLN A 310 -4.56 12.45 -35.56
CA GLN A 310 -3.33 11.72 -35.91
C GLN A 310 -3.59 10.42 -36.68
N LYS A 311 -4.69 9.73 -36.39
CA LYS A 311 -5.13 8.53 -37.14
C LYS A 311 -5.91 8.86 -38.42
N GLU A 312 -6.02 10.14 -38.79
CA GLU A 312 -6.80 10.62 -39.93
C GLU A 312 -8.28 10.16 -39.90
N ILE A 313 -8.79 9.87 -38.70
CA ILE A 313 -10.22 9.60 -38.51
C ILE A 313 -10.96 10.93 -38.67
N LEU A 314 -10.45 12.02 -38.09
CA LEU A 314 -10.95 13.37 -38.27
C LEU A 314 -9.94 14.20 -39.09
N GLY A 315 -10.23 14.41 -40.36
CA GLY A 315 -9.46 15.34 -41.20
C GLY A 315 -9.88 16.80 -40.96
N ILE A 316 -8.88 17.69 -41.01
CA ILE A 316 -9.09 19.13 -40.92
C ILE A 316 -8.86 19.73 -42.30
N ASN A 317 -9.86 20.45 -42.82
CA ASN A 317 -9.72 21.14 -44.08
C ASN A 317 -8.52 22.12 -44.02
N LYS A 318 -7.53 21.91 -44.89
CA LYS A 318 -6.30 22.70 -44.97
C LYS A 318 -6.52 24.22 -45.04
N TYR A 319 -7.65 24.66 -45.62
CA TYR A 319 -7.99 26.08 -45.72
C TYR A 319 -8.41 26.69 -44.38
N LEU A 320 -8.83 25.89 -43.41
CA LEU A 320 -9.20 26.35 -42.07
C LEU A 320 -8.01 26.42 -41.11
N VAL A 321 -6.94 25.65 -41.37
CA VAL A 321 -5.76 25.53 -40.49
C VAL A 321 -5.17 26.89 -40.08
N PRO A 322 -4.92 27.85 -41.00
CA PRO A 322 -4.37 29.16 -40.59
C PRO A 322 -5.29 29.92 -39.64
N SER A 323 -6.61 29.86 -39.87
CA SER A 323 -7.60 30.54 -39.01
C SER A 323 -7.71 29.90 -37.63
N ILE A 324 -7.60 28.57 -37.56
CA ILE A 324 -7.61 27.79 -36.33
C ILE A 324 -6.37 28.17 -35.51
N GLN A 325 -5.19 28.10 -36.13
CA GLN A 325 -3.92 28.42 -35.47
C GLN A 325 -3.89 29.86 -34.96
N TYR A 326 -4.38 30.82 -35.75
CA TYR A 326 -4.50 32.21 -35.33
C TYR A 326 -5.40 32.36 -34.09
N LYS A 327 -6.61 31.78 -34.12
CA LYS A 327 -7.55 31.87 -32.98
C LYS A 327 -7.02 31.15 -31.74
N HIS A 328 -6.38 29.99 -31.91
CA HIS A 328 -5.73 29.25 -30.83
C HIS A 328 -4.61 30.07 -30.18
N SER A 329 -3.78 30.76 -30.98
CA SER A 329 -2.68 31.59 -30.47
C SER A 329 -3.12 32.80 -29.63
N ILE A 330 -4.35 33.28 -29.82
CA ILE A 330 -4.87 34.47 -29.13
C ILE A 330 -5.71 34.06 -27.91
N ASN A 331 -6.56 33.04 -28.05
CA ASN A 331 -7.62 32.73 -27.09
C ASN A 331 -7.67 31.26 -26.62
N GLY A 332 -6.67 30.43 -26.97
CA GLY A 332 -6.77 28.98 -26.74
C GLY A 332 -5.49 28.30 -26.31
N THR A 333 -4.43 29.05 -26.01
CA THR A 333 -3.09 28.51 -25.72
C THR A 333 -3.04 27.65 -24.46
N GLU A 334 -3.99 27.82 -23.54
CA GLU A 334 -4.20 26.95 -22.38
C GLU A 334 -4.63 25.51 -22.75
N TYR A 335 -5.17 25.30 -23.95
CA TYR A 335 -5.58 24.01 -24.47
C TYR A 335 -4.59 23.49 -25.49
N ASN A 336 -4.42 22.16 -25.56
CA ASN A 336 -3.75 21.57 -26.71
C ASN A 336 -4.57 21.84 -27.99
N LEU A 337 -3.89 21.97 -29.13
CA LEU A 337 -4.53 22.35 -30.39
C LEU A 337 -5.64 21.38 -30.82
N PRO A 338 -5.46 20.04 -30.79
CA PRO A 338 -6.54 19.09 -31.08
C PRO A 338 -7.82 19.28 -30.24
N TYR A 339 -7.67 19.45 -28.92
CA TYR A 339 -8.77 19.71 -28.01
C TYR A 339 -9.48 21.02 -28.32
N TYR A 340 -8.70 22.09 -28.52
CA TYR A 340 -9.24 23.39 -28.87
C TYR A 340 -10.09 23.33 -30.14
N ILE A 341 -9.62 22.61 -31.17
CA ILE A 341 -10.34 22.44 -32.43
C ILE A 341 -11.71 21.83 -32.18
N MET A 342 -11.77 20.69 -31.48
CA MET A 342 -13.03 19.97 -31.28
C MET A 342 -13.98 20.69 -30.32
N ASN A 343 -13.49 21.19 -29.19
CA ASN A 343 -14.34 21.66 -28.11
C ASN A 343 -14.64 23.16 -28.14
N HIS A 344 -13.76 23.98 -28.73
CA HIS A 344 -13.91 25.44 -28.75
C HIS A 344 -14.12 26.00 -30.15
N TYR A 345 -13.26 25.64 -31.11
CA TYR A 345 -13.35 26.20 -32.45
C TYR A 345 -14.61 25.72 -33.18
N LEU A 346 -14.89 24.41 -33.17
CA LEU A 346 -16.09 23.87 -33.81
C LEU A 346 -17.38 24.30 -33.10
N ASN A 347 -17.41 24.34 -31.77
CA ASN A 347 -18.63 24.74 -31.04
C ASN A 347 -18.94 26.24 -31.14
N GLY A 348 -17.91 27.10 -31.12
CA GLY A 348 -18.10 28.55 -31.20
C GLY A 348 -18.09 29.08 -32.63
N SER A 349 -16.97 28.91 -33.32
CA SER A 349 -16.73 29.59 -34.61
C SER A 349 -17.42 28.92 -35.79
N TYR A 350 -17.64 27.60 -35.76
CA TYR A 350 -18.39 26.93 -36.82
C TYR A 350 -19.87 27.27 -36.75
N LYS A 351 -20.42 27.49 -35.54
CA LYS A 351 -21.80 27.94 -35.35
C LYS A 351 -22.01 29.31 -35.99
N ASP A 352 -21.10 30.26 -35.76
CA ASP A 352 -21.14 31.58 -36.39
C ASP A 352 -20.96 31.50 -37.92
N LEU A 353 -20.06 30.64 -38.42
CA LEU A 353 -19.88 30.40 -39.86
C LEU A 353 -21.11 29.77 -40.50
N PHE A 354 -21.78 28.85 -39.81
CA PHE A 354 -23.01 28.21 -40.26
C PHE A 354 -24.19 29.20 -40.23
N GLU A 355 -24.29 30.03 -39.20
CA GLU A 355 -25.29 31.10 -39.09
C GLU A 355 -25.08 32.18 -40.16
N LEU A 356 -23.83 32.61 -40.41
CA LEU A 356 -23.48 33.53 -41.50
C LEU A 356 -23.72 32.92 -42.89
N ALA A 357 -23.47 31.62 -43.06
CA ALA A 357 -23.81 30.91 -44.29
C ALA A 357 -25.32 30.81 -44.51
N CYS A 358 -26.10 30.59 -43.45
CA CYS A 358 -27.57 30.61 -43.49
C CYS A 358 -28.13 32.02 -43.77
N ILE A 359 -27.50 33.08 -43.25
CA ILE A 359 -27.89 34.47 -43.55
C ILE A 359 -27.64 34.81 -45.03
N ARG A 360 -26.56 34.32 -45.64
CA ARG A 360 -26.30 34.48 -47.08
C ARG A 360 -27.19 33.64 -48.00
N GLN A 361 -27.83 32.59 -47.49
CA GLN A 361 -28.73 31.73 -48.28
C GLN A 361 -30.11 32.33 -48.56
N ASN A 362 -30.45 33.52 -48.03
CA ASN A 362 -31.70 34.20 -48.36
C ASN A 362 -31.70 34.91 -49.74
N THR A 363 -30.65 34.77 -50.54
CA THR A 363 -30.65 35.14 -51.96
C THR A 363 -30.53 33.89 -52.82
N ARG A 364 -31.69 33.30 -53.12
CA ARG A 364 -32.01 32.34 -54.20
C ARG A 364 -31.15 31.07 -54.32
N THR A 365 -31.88 29.96 -54.19
CA THR A 365 -31.65 28.57 -54.66
C THR A 365 -31.01 27.58 -53.68
N MET A 366 -31.87 26.59 -53.36
CA MET A 366 -31.63 25.22 -52.87
C MET A 366 -30.55 25.01 -51.79
N PHE A 367 -30.97 24.71 -50.57
CA PHE A 367 -30.64 23.45 -49.89
C PHE A 367 -31.66 23.17 -48.79
N ARG A 368 -32.38 22.04 -48.88
CA ARG A 368 -33.24 21.55 -47.80
C ARG A 368 -32.37 20.94 -46.69
N PRO A 369 -32.76 21.11 -45.41
CA PRO A 369 -31.92 20.75 -44.27
C PRO A 369 -31.90 19.23 -44.08
N ARG A 370 -30.72 18.64 -44.16
CA ARG A 370 -30.44 17.35 -43.52
C ARG A 370 -29.53 17.61 -42.33
N LEU A 371 -30.12 17.51 -41.15
CA LEU A 371 -29.44 17.27 -39.89
C LEU A 371 -28.38 16.16 -40.06
N VAL A 372 -27.27 16.36 -39.36
CA VAL A 372 -26.12 15.45 -39.21
C VAL A 372 -25.28 15.25 -40.47
N LYS A 373 -24.24 16.07 -40.62
CA LYS A 373 -22.95 15.67 -41.21
C LYS A 373 -21.84 16.45 -40.52
N ILE A 374 -21.26 15.80 -39.50
CA ILE A 374 -19.84 15.98 -39.14
C ILE A 374 -19.07 15.77 -40.45
N PHE A 375 -18.36 16.79 -40.94
CA PHE A 375 -17.47 16.62 -42.08
C PHE A 375 -16.24 15.85 -41.60
N LEU A 376 -16.32 14.52 -41.70
CA LEU A 376 -15.20 13.62 -41.90
C LEU A 376 -14.76 13.78 -43.36
N LEU A 377 -13.66 14.49 -43.59
CA LEU A 377 -12.78 14.35 -44.76
C LEU A 377 -11.35 14.58 -44.30
#